data_AF-A0A7R9HH55-F1
#
_entry.id   AF-A0A7R9HH55-F1
#
_cell.length_a   1.000
_cell.length_b   1.000
_cell.length_c   1.000
_cell.angle_alpha   90.00
_cell.angle_beta   90.00
_cell.angle_gamma   90.00
#
_symmetry.space_group_name_H-M   'P 1'
#
loop_
_entity.id
_entity.type
_entity.pdbx_description
1 polymer ?
#
loop_
_entity_poly.entity_id
_entity_poly.type
_entity_poly.pdbx_seq_one_letter_code
_entity_poly.pdbx_strand_id
1 'polypeptide(L)'
;MYAYGLNGHLWRGANSHESDRFVFSLTPNPTNLGSSYEKVLNIKEHHLFPSVTPYYKKPLLIHDGKMQWLFDHKGRRFLDMFGGIVTVSVGHCHPKVTKAAVEQMD
;
A
#
# COMPACT_ATOMS: atom_id res chain seq x y z
N MET A 1 -4.71 6.90 -24.88
CA MET A 1 -5.84 7.54 -25.60
C MET A 1 -5.63 9.04 -25.48
N TYR A 2 -5.28 9.73 -26.58
CA TYR A 2 -5.00 11.18 -26.56
C TYR A 2 -6.30 11.95 -26.74
N ALA A 3 -6.58 12.92 -25.86
CA ALA A 3 -7.67 13.87 -26.02
C ALA A 3 -7.11 15.20 -26.54
N TYR A 4 -7.69 15.72 -27.62
CA TYR A 4 -7.32 17.00 -28.22
C TYR A 4 -8.18 18.13 -27.64
N GLY A 5 -7.56 19.21 -27.16
CA GLY A 5 -8.23 20.43 -26.72
C GLY A 5 -8.41 21.44 -27.86
N LEU A 6 -9.50 22.20 -27.82
CA LEU A 6 -10.08 23.03 -28.90
C LEU A 6 -9.28 24.26 -29.39
N ASN A 7 -8.00 24.44 -29.03
CA ASN A 7 -7.25 25.68 -29.33
C ASN A 7 -5.90 25.50 -30.04
N GLY A 8 -5.67 24.39 -30.74
CA GLY A 8 -4.52 24.26 -31.67
C GLY A 8 -3.11 24.31 -31.06
N HIS A 9 -2.98 24.56 -29.75
CA HIS A 9 -1.72 24.43 -29.03
C HIS A 9 -1.48 22.97 -28.66
N LEU A 10 -0.48 22.37 -29.29
CA LEU A 10 0.09 21.09 -28.88
C LEU A 10 0.60 21.25 -27.43
N TRP A 11 -0.11 20.70 -26.44
CA TRP A 11 0.43 20.57 -25.10
C TRP A 11 1.60 19.58 -25.18
N ARG A 12 2.82 20.09 -25.36
CA ARG A 12 4.03 19.31 -25.09
C ARG A 12 4.04 19.05 -23.60
N GLY A 13 3.38 17.97 -23.18
CA GLY A 13 3.61 17.37 -21.88
C GLY A 13 5.11 17.20 -21.74
N ALA A 14 5.68 17.87 -20.74
CA ALA A 14 7.07 17.71 -20.38
C ALA A 14 7.31 16.24 -20.05
N ASN A 15 7.80 15.49 -21.04
CA ASN A 15 8.36 14.16 -20.83
C ASN A 15 9.72 14.36 -20.16
N SER A 16 9.70 14.65 -18.85
CA SER A 16 10.87 14.59 -17.97
C SER A 16 10.84 13.36 -17.06
N HIS A 17 9.91 12.42 -17.25
CA HIS A 17 9.67 11.29 -16.34
C HIS A 17 10.19 9.95 -16.86
N GLU A 18 11.31 9.93 -17.60
CA GLU A 18 11.93 8.65 -17.96
C GLU A 18 12.84 8.11 -16.84
N SER A 19 13.30 8.96 -15.92
CA SER A 19 14.14 8.61 -14.76
C SER A 19 13.37 8.11 -13.53
N ASP A 20 12.04 8.17 -13.53
CA ASP A 20 11.18 7.79 -12.38
C ASP A 20 10.57 6.39 -12.52
N ARG A 21 11.12 5.51 -13.36
CA ARG A 21 10.74 4.09 -13.33
C ARG A 21 11.31 3.46 -12.07
N PHE A 22 10.66 3.70 -10.93
CA PHE A 22 10.83 2.91 -9.73
C PHE A 22 10.44 1.47 -10.08
N VAL A 23 11.44 0.64 -10.41
CA VAL A 23 11.27 -0.82 -10.45
C VAL A 23 11.07 -1.25 -9.01
N PHE A 24 9.81 -1.24 -8.59
CA PHE A 24 9.45 -1.55 -7.24
C PHE A 24 9.55 -3.07 -7.07
N SER A 25 10.47 -3.52 -6.21
CA SER A 25 10.59 -4.95 -5.89
C SER A 25 9.24 -5.47 -5.41
N LEU A 26 8.77 -6.52 -6.07
CA LEU A 26 7.53 -7.22 -5.81
C LEU A 26 7.66 -8.32 -4.75
N THR A 27 8.85 -8.43 -4.13
CA THR A 27 9.07 -9.32 -3.00
C THR A 27 8.74 -8.58 -1.70
N PRO A 28 8.13 -9.27 -0.71
CA PRO A 28 7.98 -8.69 0.62
C PRO A 28 9.35 -8.35 1.19
N ASN A 29 9.42 -7.34 2.04
CA ASN A 29 10.68 -7.00 2.70
C ASN A 29 11.07 -8.13 3.68
N PRO A 30 12.19 -8.86 3.45
CA PRO A 30 12.56 -10.02 4.28
C PRO A 30 12.90 -9.62 5.72
N THR A 31 13.19 -8.35 5.99
CA THR A 31 13.51 -7.87 7.34
C THR A 31 12.28 -7.52 8.18
N ASN A 32 11.08 -7.48 7.59
CA ASN A 32 9.86 -7.10 8.27
C ASN A 32 8.95 -8.31 8.54
N LEU A 33 9.48 -9.35 9.19
CA LEU A 33 8.74 -10.59 9.48
C LEU A 33 7.61 -10.45 10.54
N GLY A 34 7.42 -9.25 11.09
CA GLY A 34 6.37 -8.96 12.06
C GLY A 34 6.41 -9.80 13.34
N SER A 35 5.39 -9.66 14.18
CA SER A 35 5.15 -10.59 15.30
C SER A 35 4.50 -11.89 14.81
N SER A 36 4.61 -12.97 15.58
CA SER A 36 3.92 -14.22 15.25
C SER A 36 2.40 -14.01 15.18
N TYR A 37 1.74 -14.71 14.26
CA TYR A 37 0.30 -14.62 14.04
C TYR A 37 -0.50 -14.84 15.34
N GLU A 38 -0.14 -15.86 16.12
CA GLU A 38 -0.80 -16.18 17.40
C GLU A 38 -0.63 -15.06 18.42
N LYS A 39 0.55 -14.43 18.48
CA LYS A 39 0.78 -13.29 19.38
C LYS A 39 -0.10 -12.11 19.01
N VAL A 40 -0.24 -11.79 17.72
CA VAL A 40 -1.10 -10.68 17.26
C VAL A 40 -2.58 -10.97 17.56
N LEU A 41 -3.02 -12.22 17.38
CA LEU A 41 -4.38 -12.62 17.74
C LEU A 41 -4.64 -12.49 19.24
N ASN A 42 -3.71 -12.97 20.07
CA ASN A 42 -3.83 -12.86 21.52
C ASN A 42 -3.90 -11.39 21.98
N ILE A 43 -3.06 -10.52 21.42
CA ILE A 43 -3.12 -9.07 21.70
C ILE A 43 -4.48 -8.52 21.30
N LYS A 44 -4.97 -8.83 20.09
CA LYS A 44 -6.27 -8.38 19.61
C LYS A 44 -7.41 -8.79 20.57
N GLU A 45 -7.41 -10.03 21.04
CA GLU A 45 -8.46 -10.57 21.91
C GLU A 45 -8.49 -9.88 23.29
N HIS A 46 -7.33 -9.54 23.84
CA HIS A 46 -7.23 -9.00 25.20
C HIS A 46 -7.23 -7.47 25.27
N HIS A 47 -7.02 -6.77 24.14
CA HIS A 47 -6.82 -5.31 24.11
C HIS A 47 -7.76 -4.56 23.18
N LEU A 48 -8.55 -5.23 22.33
CA LEU A 48 -9.56 -4.57 21.50
C LEU A 48 -10.98 -4.84 22.01
N PHE A 49 -11.89 -3.93 21.71
CA PHE A 49 -13.31 -4.10 22.04
C PHE A 49 -13.92 -5.30 21.28
N PRO A 50 -14.85 -6.04 21.90
CA PRO A 50 -15.52 -7.18 21.26
C PRO A 50 -16.26 -6.83 19.95
N SER A 51 -16.61 -5.56 19.74
CA SER A 51 -17.25 -5.07 18.51
C SER A 51 -16.32 -5.08 17.29
N VAL A 52 -14.99 -5.19 17.47
CA VAL A 52 -14.00 -5.20 16.37
C VAL A 52 -13.84 -6.61 15.79
N THR A 53 -14.90 -7.07 15.13
CA THR A 53 -14.97 -8.40 14.54
C THR A 53 -14.23 -8.45 13.19
N PRO A 54 -13.50 -9.55 12.89
CA PRO A 54 -12.87 -9.73 11.59
C PRO A 54 -13.92 -10.06 10.51
N TYR A 55 -13.70 -9.56 9.28
CA TYR A 55 -14.55 -9.89 8.13
C TYR A 55 -14.45 -11.36 7.67
N TYR A 56 -13.34 -12.02 8.00
CA TYR A 56 -13.07 -13.40 7.60
C TYR A 56 -12.98 -14.31 8.83
N LYS A 57 -13.43 -15.57 8.67
CA LYS A 57 -13.34 -16.61 9.71
C LYS A 57 -11.91 -16.75 10.27
N LYS A 58 -10.92 -16.73 9.37
CA LYS A 58 -9.51 -16.62 9.74
C LYS A 58 -9.04 -15.20 9.41
N PRO A 59 -8.76 -14.34 10.42
CA PRO A 59 -8.31 -12.98 10.18
C PRO A 59 -7.09 -12.93 9.25
N LEU A 60 -7.13 -12.04 8.27
CA LEU A 60 -5.99 -11.81 7.38
C LEU A 60 -5.01 -10.85 8.08
N LEU A 61 -3.82 -11.37 8.43
CA LEU A 61 -2.75 -10.55 9.00
C LEU A 61 -1.83 -10.08 7.86
N ILE A 62 -2.08 -8.86 7.41
CA ILE A 62 -1.20 -8.12 6.48
C ILE A 62 -0.09 -7.44 7.28
N HIS A 63 1.14 -7.62 6.85
CA HIS A 63 2.34 -7.10 7.53
C HIS A 63 3.12 -6.06 6.70
N ASP A 64 2.89 -6.03 5.39
CA ASP A 64 3.59 -5.14 4.46
C ASP A 64 2.67 -4.76 3.30
N GLY A 65 2.87 -3.56 2.76
CA GLY A 65 2.04 -2.97 1.71
C GLY A 65 2.86 -2.06 0.82
N LYS A 66 2.73 -2.24 -0.49
CA LYS A 66 3.61 -1.62 -1.48
C LYS A 66 2.87 -1.37 -2.79
N MET A 67 2.56 -0.11 -3.06
CA MET A 67 1.71 0.33 -4.16
C MET A 67 0.37 -0.44 -4.15
N GLN A 68 0.02 -1.15 -5.21
CA GLN A 68 -1.21 -1.95 -5.30
C GLN A 68 -1.14 -3.32 -4.61
N TRP A 69 -0.01 -3.68 -3.99
CA TRP A 69 0.23 -5.01 -3.43
C TRP A 69 0.23 -5.01 -1.91
N LEU A 70 -0.34 -6.05 -1.32
CA LEU A 70 -0.29 -6.35 0.11
C LEU A 70 0.37 -7.72 0.32
N PHE A 71 1.05 -7.87 1.45
CA PHE A 71 1.70 -9.13 1.81
C PHE A 71 1.24 -9.57 3.20
N ASP A 72 0.85 -10.85 3.33
CA ASP A 72 0.54 -11.42 4.63
C ASP A 72 1.80 -11.88 5.39
N HIS A 73 1.64 -12.20 6.66
CA HIS A 73 2.66 -12.77 7.55
C HIS A 73 3.32 -14.08 7.05
N LYS A 74 2.81 -14.71 5.97
CA LYS A 74 3.40 -15.89 5.34
C LYS A 74 4.14 -15.54 4.04
N GLY A 75 4.25 -14.27 3.71
CA GLY A 75 4.83 -13.78 2.46
C GLY A 75 3.92 -13.95 1.24
N ARG A 76 2.64 -14.34 1.42
CA ARG A 76 1.70 -14.42 0.30
C ARG A 76 1.32 -13.01 -0.15
N ARG A 77 1.35 -12.80 -1.45
CA ARG A 77 1.07 -11.52 -2.10
C ARG A 77 -0.38 -11.44 -2.58
N PHE A 78 -1.03 -10.33 -2.32
CA PHE A 78 -2.41 -10.03 -2.71
C PHE A 78 -2.47 -8.72 -3.50
N LEU A 79 -3.26 -8.69 -4.57
CA LEU A 79 -3.60 -7.45 -5.27
C LEU A 79 -4.72 -6.75 -4.50
N ASP A 80 -4.51 -5.50 -4.09
CA ASP A 80 -5.53 -4.72 -3.40
C ASP A 80 -6.51 -4.11 -4.41
N MET A 81 -7.66 -4.77 -4.58
CA MET A 81 -8.79 -4.25 -5.37
C MET A 81 -9.83 -3.53 -4.51
N PHE A 82 -9.61 -3.48 -3.19
CA PHE A 82 -10.50 -2.77 -2.26
C PHE A 82 -10.01 -1.32 -2.05
N GLY A 83 -8.69 -1.11 -2.16
CA GLY A 83 -8.05 0.20 -2.00
C GLY A 83 -8.13 0.66 -0.55
N GLY A 84 -7.91 -0.24 0.41
CA GLY A 84 -8.42 -0.07 1.78
C GLY A 84 -9.94 0.06 1.76
N ILE A 85 -10.55 0.98 2.51
CA ILE A 85 -12.00 1.27 2.40
C ILE A 85 -12.20 2.33 1.31
N VAL A 86 -11.73 2.06 0.09
CA VAL A 86 -11.74 2.99 -1.05
C VAL A 86 -11.06 4.33 -0.73
N THR A 87 -9.95 4.29 0.02
CA THR A 87 -9.21 5.50 0.45
C THR A 87 -7.78 5.55 -0.07
N VAL A 88 -7.22 4.43 -0.52
CA VAL A 88 -5.83 4.33 -0.99
C VAL A 88 -5.77 4.55 -2.49
N SER A 89 -5.79 5.81 -2.92
CA SER A 89 -5.84 6.20 -4.34
C SER A 89 -4.48 6.17 -5.07
N VAL A 90 -3.38 6.37 -4.34
CA VAL A 90 -2.01 6.39 -4.88
C VAL A 90 -1.21 5.12 -4.56
N GLY A 91 -1.87 4.11 -3.99
CA GLY A 91 -1.22 2.89 -3.52
C GLY A 91 -0.60 3.02 -2.12
N HIS A 92 -0.36 1.87 -1.51
CA HIS A 92 0.25 1.73 -0.18
C HIS A 92 1.72 2.18 -0.18
N CYS A 93 2.14 2.88 0.87
CA CYS A 93 3.54 3.28 1.08
C CYS A 93 4.18 3.99 -0.14
N HIS A 94 3.42 4.88 -0.80
CA HIS A 94 3.88 5.57 -1.99
C HIS A 94 5.14 6.43 -1.68
N PRO A 95 6.29 6.23 -2.35
CA PRO A 95 7.57 6.84 -1.98
C PRO A 95 7.52 8.37 -1.83
N LYS A 96 6.83 9.06 -2.74
CA LYS A 96 6.66 10.52 -2.67
C LYS A 96 5.90 10.98 -1.43
N VAL A 97 4.88 10.24 -1.01
CA VAL A 97 4.05 10.58 0.15
C VAL A 97 4.78 10.24 1.44
N THR A 98 5.37 9.03 1.50
CA THR A 98 6.15 8.59 2.67
C THR A 98 7.34 9.49 2.91
N LYS A 99 8.10 9.87 1.87
CA LYS A 99 9.24 10.79 1.99
C LYS A 99 8.81 12.13 2.58
N ALA A 100 7.78 12.77 2.01
CA ALA A 100 7.28 14.04 2.50
C ALA A 100 6.76 13.97 3.95
N ALA A 101 6.12 12.86 4.33
CA ALA A 101 5.65 12.66 5.71
C ALA A 101 6.80 12.52 6.71
N VAL A 102 7.88 11.82 6.35
CA VAL A 102 9.09 11.69 7.17
C VAL A 102 9.78 13.04 7.32
N GLU A 103 10.00 13.75 6.21
CA GLU A 103 10.63 15.09 6.22
C GLU A 103 9.88 16.12 7.09
N GLN A 104 8.58 15.92 7.31
CA GLN A 104 7.76 16.79 8.15
C GLN A 104 7.86 16.45 9.65
N MET A 105 8.28 15.22 9.99
CA MET A 105 8.42 14.75 11.38
C MET A 105 9.83 14.94 11.94
N ASP A 106 10.82 15.12 11.05
CA ASP A 106 12.20 15.46 11.38
C ASP A 106 12.34 16.94 11.80
#